data_AF-A0A840GM95-F1
#
_entry.id   AF-A0A840GM95-F1
#
_cell.length_a   1.000
_cell.length_b   1.000
_cell.length_c   1.000
_cell.angle_alpha   90.00
_cell.angle_beta   90.00
_cell.angle_gamma   90.00
#
_symmetry.space_group_name_H-M   'P 1'
#
loop_
_entity.id
_entity.type
_entity.pdbx_description
1 polymer ?
#
loop_
_entity_poly.entity_id
_entity_poly.type
_entity_poly.pdbx_seq_one_letter_code
_entity_poly.pdbx_strand_id
1 'polypeptide(L)'
;MNGPFQTARELTTTALPAEFAALAPPPLLLPGEHLDHYHALRQAIFADLARQSAIEWLLAIDIAELSWVIQRNRMLRHKLLETSRQKAIAAALRHIDMAGIDPDFEPQDYTQQNALSWRTDPIAATEIEARLGLWLRSRRRHHRSLRPGARDPGAVRRLAQRRPNQAHIAAARNQASALRQRTDAPG
;
A
#
# COMPACT_ATOMS: atom_id res chain seq x y z
N MET A 1 -2.13 -25.82 -26.94
CA MET A 1 -3.04 -25.16 -27.90
C MET A 1 -3.22 -23.72 -27.46
N ASN A 2 -2.44 -22.79 -28.02
CA ASN A 2 -2.63 -21.35 -27.80
C ASN A 2 -3.00 -20.76 -29.17
N GLY A 3 -4.31 -20.64 -29.43
CA GLY A 3 -4.79 -19.94 -30.62
C GLY A 3 -4.62 -18.43 -30.45
N PRO A 4 -4.29 -17.68 -31.53
CA PRO A 4 -4.28 -16.23 -31.46
C PRO A 4 -5.69 -15.72 -31.16
N PHE A 5 -5.82 -14.88 -30.13
CA PHE A 5 -7.06 -14.14 -29.88
C PHE A 5 -7.33 -13.23 -31.08
N GLN A 6 -8.35 -13.56 -31.87
CA GLN A 6 -8.86 -12.71 -32.93
C GLN A 6 -9.56 -11.50 -32.30
N THR A 7 -8.82 -10.44 -32.02
CA THR A 7 -9.35 -9.12 -31.66
C THR A 7 -9.70 -8.29 -32.90
N ALA A 8 -10.21 -8.94 -33.94
CA ALA A 8 -10.86 -8.26 -35.06
C ALA A 8 -12.38 -8.25 -34.81
N ARG A 9 -12.80 -7.73 -33.66
CA ARG A 9 -14.17 -7.26 -33.51
C ARG A 9 -14.16 -5.90 -34.18
N GLU A 10 -14.78 -5.78 -35.34
CA GLU A 10 -15.10 -4.48 -35.93
C GLU A 10 -15.75 -3.65 -34.82
N LEU A 11 -14.99 -2.72 -34.26
CA LEU A 11 -15.49 -1.75 -33.30
C LEU A 11 -16.43 -0.86 -34.10
N THR A 12 -17.68 -1.28 -34.25
CA THR A 12 -18.74 -0.37 -34.64
C THR A 12 -18.69 0.76 -33.65
N THR A 13 -18.30 1.93 -34.14
CA THR A 13 -18.17 3.17 -33.38
C THR A 13 -19.52 3.47 -32.72
N THR A 14 -19.72 2.96 -31.50
CA THR A 14 -20.89 3.27 -30.68
C THR A 14 -20.62 4.62 -30.05
N ALA A 15 -20.80 5.65 -30.87
CA ALA A 15 -20.75 7.03 -30.43
C ALA A 15 -21.75 7.23 -29.27
N LEU A 16 -21.33 8.01 -28.28
CA LEU A 16 -22.21 8.41 -27.18
C LEU A 16 -23.41 9.19 -27.75
N PRO A 17 -24.65 8.81 -27.43
CA PRO A 17 -25.82 9.60 -27.82
C PRO A 17 -25.74 11.02 -27.25
N ALA A 18 -26.19 12.00 -28.01
CA ALA A 18 -26.03 13.42 -27.69
C ALA A 18 -26.68 13.80 -26.36
N GLU A 19 -27.79 13.15 -26.01
CA GLU A 19 -28.51 13.32 -24.74
C GLU A 19 -27.66 12.97 -23.50
N PHE A 20 -26.64 12.11 -23.65
CA PHE A 20 -25.73 11.75 -22.56
C PHE A 20 -24.40 12.51 -22.61
N ALA A 21 -24.18 13.40 -23.59
CA ALA A 21 -22.94 14.16 -23.71
C ALA A 21 -22.66 15.05 -22.49
N ALA A 22 -23.70 15.63 -21.91
CA ALA A 22 -23.60 16.46 -20.71
C ALA A 22 -23.15 15.66 -19.46
N LEU A 23 -23.38 14.34 -19.47
CA LEU A 23 -23.09 13.44 -18.34
C LEU A 23 -21.68 12.87 -18.38
N ALA A 24 -20.96 13.08 -19.48
CA ALA A 24 -19.61 12.56 -19.67
C ALA A 24 -18.68 13.69 -20.11
N PRO A 25 -18.40 14.67 -19.22
CA PRO A 25 -17.51 15.77 -19.54
C PRO A 25 -16.11 15.25 -19.93
N PRO A 26 -15.36 16.00 -20.76
CA PRO A 26 -13.99 15.62 -21.10
C PRO A 26 -13.14 15.45 -19.83
N PRO A 27 -12.33 14.38 -19.74
CA PRO A 27 -11.52 14.15 -18.55
C PRO A 27 -10.46 15.24 -18.43
N LEU A 28 -10.23 15.71 -17.20
CA LEU A 28 -9.09 16.56 -16.90
C LEU A 28 -7.80 15.72 -16.99
N LEU A 29 -6.97 15.98 -17.99
CA LEU A 29 -5.73 15.25 -18.24
C LEU A 29 -4.61 15.72 -17.33
N LEU A 30 -3.82 14.76 -16.83
CA LEU A 30 -2.56 15.03 -16.14
C LEU A 30 -1.40 15.07 -17.15
N PRO A 31 -0.23 15.62 -16.78
CA PRO A 31 0.95 15.60 -17.63
C PRO A 31 1.33 14.17 -18.09
N GLY A 32 1.45 14.01 -19.41
CA GLY A 32 1.76 12.71 -20.05
C GLY A 32 0.54 11.80 -20.27
N GLU A 33 -0.68 12.25 -19.95
CA GLU A 33 -1.91 11.57 -20.36
C GLU A 33 -2.38 12.09 -21.72
N HIS A 34 -3.00 11.20 -22.50
CA HIS A 34 -3.51 11.50 -23.84
C HIS A 34 -5.02 11.26 -23.90
N LEU A 35 -5.75 12.19 -24.52
CA LEU A 35 -7.20 12.11 -24.68
C LEU A 35 -7.61 10.86 -25.48
N ASP A 36 -6.81 10.49 -26.48
CA ASP A 36 -7.06 9.33 -27.34
C ASP A 36 -7.09 8.02 -26.54
N HIS A 37 -6.24 7.88 -25.52
CA HIS A 37 -6.25 6.70 -24.66
C HIS A 37 -7.52 6.60 -23.83
N TYR A 38 -8.02 7.74 -23.33
CA TYR A 38 -9.31 7.77 -22.64
C TYR A 38 -10.45 7.39 -23.59
N HIS A 39 -10.46 7.94 -24.81
CA HIS A 39 -11.48 7.58 -25.80
C HIS A 39 -11.42 6.11 -26.19
N ALA A 40 -10.24 5.55 -26.39
CA ALA A 40 -10.06 4.13 -26.68
C ALA A 40 -10.58 3.23 -25.54
N LEU A 41 -10.24 3.56 -24.28
CA LEU A 41 -10.74 2.84 -23.11
C LEU A 41 -12.28 2.90 -23.04
N ARG A 42 -12.83 4.10 -23.22
CA ARG A 42 -14.27 4.33 -23.19
C ARG A 42 -14.98 3.55 -24.30
N GLN A 43 -14.46 3.60 -25.52
CA GLN A 43 -15.00 2.84 -26.66
C GLN A 43 -14.94 1.34 -26.43
N ALA A 44 -13.86 0.82 -25.82
CA ALA A 44 -13.76 -0.59 -25.48
C ALA A 44 -14.85 -1.02 -24.49
N ILE A 45 -15.04 -0.25 -23.42
CA ILE A 45 -16.10 -0.51 -22.42
C ILE A 45 -17.49 -0.41 -23.06
N PHE A 46 -17.68 0.58 -23.92
CA PHE A 46 -18.92 0.82 -24.63
C PHE A 46 -19.24 -0.33 -25.59
N ALA A 47 -18.26 -0.83 -26.33
CA ALA A 47 -18.44 -1.96 -27.24
C ALA A 47 -18.77 -3.27 -26.51
N ASP A 48 -18.29 -3.43 -25.27
CA ASP A 48 -18.57 -4.62 -24.46
C ASP A 48 -19.94 -4.59 -23.77
N LEU A 49 -20.45 -3.40 -23.46
CA LEU A 49 -21.77 -3.23 -22.83
C LEU A 49 -22.86 -3.10 -23.90
N ALA A 50 -23.70 -4.13 -24.03
CA ALA A 50 -24.88 -4.13 -24.89
C ALA A 50 -25.98 -3.21 -24.34
N ARG A 51 -25.77 -1.90 -24.45
CA ARG A 51 -26.62 -0.85 -23.87
C ARG A 51 -27.87 -0.65 -24.70
N GLN A 52 -29.04 -0.82 -24.08
CA GLN A 52 -30.36 -0.64 -24.69
C GLN A 52 -31.20 0.42 -23.96
N SER A 53 -30.91 0.66 -22.68
CA SER A 53 -31.62 1.60 -21.82
C SER A 53 -30.74 2.77 -21.35
N ALA A 54 -31.38 3.88 -20.97
CA ALA A 54 -30.69 5.05 -20.44
C ALA A 54 -29.87 4.75 -19.17
N ILE A 55 -30.35 3.83 -18.32
CA ILE A 55 -29.63 3.39 -17.12
C ILE A 55 -28.34 2.67 -17.49
N GLU A 56 -28.37 1.82 -18.51
CA GLU A 56 -27.16 1.12 -18.99
C GLU A 56 -26.16 2.09 -19.63
N TRP A 57 -26.63 3.14 -20.29
CA TRP A 57 -25.77 4.22 -20.79
C TRP A 57 -25.08 4.99 -19.66
N LEU A 58 -25.82 5.36 -18.62
CA LEU A 58 -25.26 5.99 -17.41
C LEU A 58 -24.21 5.09 -16.76
N LEU A 59 -24.54 3.82 -16.53
CA LEU A 59 -23.64 2.85 -15.93
C LEU A 59 -22.36 2.68 -16.76
N ALA A 60 -22.47 2.65 -18.08
CA ALA A 60 -21.31 2.55 -18.96
C ALA A 60 -20.40 3.79 -18.87
N ILE A 61 -20.98 4.99 -18.78
CA ILE A 61 -20.23 6.24 -18.58
C ILE A 61 -19.48 6.17 -17.25
N ASP A 62 -20.17 5.85 -16.16
CA ASP A 62 -19.58 5.74 -14.82
C ASP A 62 -18.44 4.70 -14.80
N ILE A 63 -18.65 3.53 -15.41
CA ILE A 63 -17.61 2.49 -15.50
C ILE A 63 -16.40 2.99 -16.28
N ALA A 64 -16.59 3.70 -17.39
CA ALA A 64 -15.49 4.27 -18.16
C ALA A 64 -14.70 5.31 -17.35
N GLU A 65 -15.39 6.20 -16.65
CA GLU A 65 -14.76 7.22 -15.81
C GLU A 65 -14.01 6.60 -14.62
N LEU A 66 -14.65 5.67 -13.90
CA LEU A 66 -14.01 4.96 -12.79
C LEU A 66 -12.80 4.15 -13.26
N SER A 67 -12.91 3.49 -14.41
CA SER A 67 -11.78 2.72 -14.97
C SER A 67 -10.60 3.61 -15.29
N TRP A 68 -10.84 4.80 -15.87
CA TRP A 68 -9.81 5.79 -16.13
C TRP A 68 -9.13 6.26 -14.83
N VAL A 69 -9.91 6.58 -13.81
CA VAL A 69 -9.39 6.99 -12.49
C VAL A 69 -8.59 5.86 -11.82
N ILE A 70 -9.04 4.61 -11.92
CA ILE A 70 -8.33 3.45 -11.38
C ILE A 70 -6.97 3.28 -12.08
N GLN A 71 -6.94 3.36 -13.41
CA GLN A 71 -5.69 3.26 -14.18
C GLN A 71 -4.72 4.38 -13.80
N ARG A 72 -5.20 5.62 -13.75
CA ARG A 72 -4.43 6.79 -13.30
C ARG A 72 -3.82 6.57 -11.92
N ASN A 73 -4.62 6.16 -10.94
CA ASN A 73 -4.14 5.91 -9.57
C ASN A 73 -3.10 4.79 -9.51
N ARG A 74 -3.26 3.72 -10.29
CA ARG A 74 -2.26 2.64 -10.38
C ARG A 74 -0.94 3.15 -10.93
N MET A 75 -0.97 3.93 -12.00
CA MET A 75 0.25 4.53 -12.58
C MET A 75 0.93 5.50 -11.61
N LEU A 76 0.17 6.39 -10.98
CA LEU A 76 0.70 7.35 -10.01
C LEU A 76 1.32 6.65 -8.81
N ARG A 77 0.64 5.62 -8.26
CA ARG A 77 1.19 4.80 -7.19
C ARG A 77 2.48 4.11 -7.60
N HIS A 78 2.54 3.57 -8.81
CA HIS A 78 3.76 2.94 -9.32
C HIS A 78 4.91 3.94 -9.43
N LYS A 79 4.68 5.11 -10.05
CA LYS A 79 5.68 6.19 -10.16
C LYS A 79 6.15 6.70 -8.79
N LEU A 80 5.23 6.84 -7.84
CA LEU A 80 5.54 7.26 -6.48
C LEU A 80 6.42 6.23 -5.77
N LEU A 81 6.03 4.95 -5.80
CA LEU A 81 6.82 3.87 -5.20
C LEU A 81 8.21 3.78 -5.81
N GLU A 82 8.31 3.92 -7.14
CA GLU A 82 9.59 3.88 -7.86
C GLU A 82 10.51 5.02 -7.42
N THR A 83 9.99 6.26 -7.42
CA THR A 83 10.75 7.44 -6.98
C THR A 83 11.16 7.31 -5.50
N SER A 84 10.26 6.76 -4.67
CA SER A 84 10.52 6.59 -3.24
C SER A 84 11.60 5.52 -3.00
N ARG A 85 11.60 4.45 -3.78
CA ARG A 85 12.62 3.39 -3.73
C ARG A 85 13.98 3.93 -4.16
N GLN A 86 14.04 4.66 -5.28
CA GLN A 86 15.27 5.29 -5.74
C GLN A 86 15.85 6.25 -4.69
N LYS A 87 15.01 7.12 -4.10
CA LYS A 87 15.43 8.04 -3.03
C LYS A 87 15.94 7.29 -1.78
N ALA A 88 15.26 6.21 -1.39
CA ALA A 88 15.67 5.40 -0.24
C ALA A 88 17.01 4.71 -0.47
N ILE A 89 17.26 4.22 -1.70
CA ILE A 89 18.54 3.59 -2.08
C ILE A 89 19.65 4.64 -2.11
N ALA A 90 19.43 5.79 -2.76
CA ALA A 90 20.40 6.88 -2.76
C ALA A 90 20.77 7.33 -1.34
N ALA A 91 19.77 7.48 -0.46
CA ALA A 91 20.00 7.82 0.95
C ALA A 91 20.81 6.73 1.69
N ALA A 92 20.50 5.45 1.47
CA ALA A 92 21.25 4.35 2.08
C ALA A 92 22.70 4.27 1.57
N LEU A 93 22.90 4.44 0.27
CA LEU A 93 24.22 4.50 -0.36
C LEU A 93 25.05 5.66 0.17
N ARG A 94 24.44 6.84 0.38
CA ARG A 94 25.12 7.96 1.02
C ARG A 94 25.68 7.57 2.39
N HIS A 95 24.96 6.76 3.18
CA HIS A 95 25.44 6.33 4.49
C HIS A 95 26.53 5.26 4.43
N ILE A 96 26.57 4.47 3.36
CA ILE A 96 27.57 3.40 3.16
C ILE A 96 28.85 3.99 2.59
N ASP A 97 28.73 4.78 1.52
CA ASP A 97 29.84 5.21 0.69
C ASP A 97 30.54 6.42 1.28
N MET A 98 29.78 7.30 1.95
CA MET A 98 30.32 8.52 2.55
C MET A 98 30.68 8.35 4.02
N ALA A 99 30.72 7.11 4.53
CA ALA A 99 31.16 6.85 5.89
C ALA A 99 32.64 7.19 6.04
N GLY A 100 32.94 8.34 6.66
CA GLY A 100 34.31 8.84 6.86
C GLY A 100 34.83 9.77 5.75
N ILE A 101 33.98 10.19 4.82
CA ILE A 101 34.30 11.20 3.79
C ILE A 101 33.92 12.60 4.31
N ASP A 102 34.70 13.60 3.93
CA ASP A 102 34.55 15.01 4.29
C ASP A 102 33.12 15.53 3.99
N PRO A 103 32.43 16.19 4.95
CA PRO A 103 31.11 16.76 4.73
C PRO A 103 31.03 17.83 3.61
N ASP A 104 32.16 18.43 3.21
CA ASP A 104 32.21 19.41 2.11
C ASP A 104 32.23 18.77 0.71
N PHE A 105 32.34 17.44 0.62
CA PHE A 105 32.19 16.72 -0.64
C PHE A 105 30.71 16.57 -0.98
N GLU A 106 30.22 17.25 -2.02
CA GLU A 106 28.84 17.17 -2.51
C GLU A 106 28.62 15.88 -3.35
N PRO A 107 28.18 14.76 -2.76
CA PRO A 107 28.14 13.45 -3.43
C PRO A 107 26.76 13.18 -4.03
N GLN A 108 25.95 14.23 -4.15
CA GLN A 108 24.53 14.11 -4.44
C GLN A 108 24.32 13.53 -5.84
N ASP A 109 25.21 13.86 -6.79
CA ASP A 109 25.17 13.35 -8.16
C ASP A 109 25.61 11.88 -8.24
N TYR A 110 26.66 11.48 -7.51
CA TYR A 110 27.16 10.09 -7.54
C TYR A 110 26.17 9.09 -6.92
N THR A 111 25.59 9.43 -5.77
CA THR A 111 24.62 8.54 -5.09
C THR A 111 23.29 8.45 -5.84
N GLN A 112 22.88 9.54 -6.50
CA GLN A 112 21.72 9.52 -7.40
C GLN A 112 21.98 8.71 -8.66
N GLN A 113 23.16 8.86 -9.27
CA GLN A 113 23.55 8.07 -10.44
C GLN A 113 23.61 6.59 -10.12
N ASN A 114 24.18 6.19 -8.98
CA ASN A 114 24.17 4.80 -8.54
C ASN A 114 22.75 4.27 -8.30
N ALA A 115 21.86 5.09 -7.73
CA ALA A 115 20.45 4.70 -7.56
C ALA A 115 19.71 4.59 -8.90
N LEU A 116 20.09 5.37 -9.91
CA LEU A 116 19.59 5.22 -11.28
C LEU A 116 20.15 3.95 -11.94
N SER A 117 21.45 3.69 -11.81
CA SER A 117 22.10 2.48 -12.33
C SER A 117 21.52 1.22 -11.69
N TRP A 118 21.23 1.25 -10.38
CA TRP A 118 20.50 0.17 -9.69
C TRP A 118 19.16 -0.17 -10.36
N ARG A 119 18.49 0.82 -10.98
CA ARG A 119 17.21 0.61 -11.68
C ARG A 119 17.39 0.08 -13.10
N THR A 120 18.39 0.58 -13.83
CA THR A 120 18.53 0.35 -15.27
C THR A 120 19.51 -0.75 -15.65
N ASP A 121 20.48 -1.07 -14.78
CA ASP A 121 21.52 -2.05 -15.03
C ASP A 121 21.42 -3.23 -14.02
N PRO A 122 21.14 -4.46 -14.48
CA PRO A 122 21.03 -5.62 -13.60
C PRO A 122 22.35 -5.98 -12.89
N ILE A 123 23.50 -5.65 -13.48
CA ILE A 123 24.81 -5.90 -12.86
C ILE A 123 25.01 -4.94 -11.69
N ALA A 124 24.82 -3.64 -11.91
CA ALA A 124 24.83 -2.63 -10.85
C ALA A 124 23.78 -2.93 -9.76
N ALA A 125 22.59 -3.41 -10.15
CA ALA A 125 21.55 -3.77 -9.20
C ALA A 125 22.02 -4.85 -8.20
N THR A 126 22.66 -5.91 -8.72
CA THR A 126 23.15 -7.03 -7.90
C THR A 126 24.26 -6.58 -6.93
N GLU A 127 25.18 -5.75 -7.40
CA GLU A 127 26.28 -5.20 -6.59
C GLU A 127 25.76 -4.31 -5.45
N ILE A 128 24.85 -3.39 -5.78
CA ILE A 128 24.23 -2.46 -4.83
C ILE A 128 23.38 -3.22 -3.80
N GLU A 129 22.62 -4.23 -4.22
CA GLU A 129 21.85 -5.08 -3.31
C GLU A 129 22.74 -5.86 -2.33
N ALA A 130 23.89 -6.37 -2.78
CA ALA A 130 24.85 -7.03 -1.91
C ALA A 130 25.41 -6.08 -0.84
N ARG A 131 25.76 -4.85 -1.23
CA ARG A 131 26.23 -3.79 -0.31
C ARG A 131 25.17 -3.37 0.69
N LEU A 132 23.95 -3.10 0.24
CA LEU A 132 22.81 -2.80 1.11
C LEU A 132 22.54 -3.94 2.10
N GLY A 133 22.64 -5.20 1.63
CA GLY A 133 22.47 -6.38 2.46
C GLY A 133 23.51 -6.48 3.59
N LEU A 134 24.78 -6.21 3.28
CA LEU A 134 25.86 -6.15 4.29
C LEU A 134 25.61 -5.06 5.32
N TRP A 135 25.25 -3.85 4.87
CA TRP A 135 24.96 -2.73 5.74
C TRP A 135 23.75 -2.98 6.65
N LEU A 136 22.64 -3.50 6.11
CA LEU A 136 21.46 -3.86 6.90
C LEU A 136 21.77 -4.90 7.98
N ARG A 137 22.61 -5.90 7.67
CA ARG A 137 23.09 -6.87 8.66
C ARG A 137 23.94 -6.22 9.75
N SER A 138 24.85 -5.31 9.38
CA SER A 138 25.66 -4.54 10.34
C SER A 138 24.78 -3.70 11.26
N ARG A 139 23.86 -2.91 10.69
CA ARG A 139 22.94 -2.05 11.43
C ARG A 139 22.01 -2.84 12.37
N ARG A 140 21.49 -3.99 11.94
CA ARG A 140 20.68 -4.88 12.79
C ARG A 140 21.48 -5.45 13.97
N ARG A 141 22.77 -5.77 13.78
CA ARG A 141 23.65 -6.23 14.88
C ARG A 141 23.86 -5.12 15.91
N HIS A 142 24.16 -3.89 15.47
CA HIS A 142 24.32 -2.75 16.36
C HIS A 142 23.03 -2.38 17.11
N HIS A 143 21.85 -2.45 16.48
CA HIS A 143 20.59 -2.25 17.20
C HIS A 143 20.27 -3.37 18.20
N ARG A 144 20.70 -4.61 17.93
CA ARG A 144 20.46 -5.74 18.84
C ARG A 144 21.38 -5.70 20.07
N SER A 145 22.60 -5.18 19.94
CA SER A 145 23.51 -4.94 21.07
C SER A 145 23.09 -3.76 21.95
N LEU A 146 22.29 -2.82 21.42
CA LEU A 146 21.81 -1.63 22.14
C LEU A 146 20.43 -1.84 22.81
N ARG A 147 19.92 -3.08 22.91
CA ARG A 147 18.80 -3.42 23.80
C ARG A 147 19.33 -4.03 25.11
N PRO A 148 19.62 -3.22 26.15
CA PRO A 148 19.85 -3.76 27.48
C PRO A 148 18.51 -4.25 28.04
N GLY A 149 18.44 -5.52 28.44
CA GLY A 149 17.23 -6.11 29.03
C GLY A 149 16.51 -7.13 28.15
N ALA A 150 17.23 -8.15 27.66
CA ALA A 150 16.60 -9.44 27.44
C ALA A 150 16.06 -9.90 28.80
N ARG A 151 14.73 -9.81 28.96
CA ARG A 151 13.98 -10.25 30.14
C ARG A 151 14.50 -11.60 30.61
N ASP A 152 14.92 -11.66 31.87
CA ASP A 152 15.07 -12.90 32.62
C ASP A 152 13.79 -13.73 32.45
N PRO A 153 13.84 -14.89 31.77
CA PRO A 153 12.67 -15.75 31.60
C PRO A 153 12.12 -16.28 32.94
N GLY A 154 12.87 -16.16 34.04
CA GLY A 154 12.41 -16.46 35.40
C GLY A 154 11.48 -15.42 36.03
N ALA A 155 11.45 -14.18 35.55
CA ALA A 155 10.62 -13.11 36.12
C ALA A 155 9.13 -13.25 35.74
N VAL A 156 8.84 -13.75 34.54
CA VAL A 156 7.45 -13.94 34.06
C VAL A 156 6.77 -15.09 34.80
N ARG A 157 7.54 -16.11 35.23
CA ARG A 157 6.99 -17.26 35.98
C ARG A 157 6.63 -16.91 37.42
N ARG A 158 7.34 -15.95 38.04
CA ARG A 158 7.06 -15.47 39.41
C ARG A 158 5.82 -14.56 39.52
N LEU A 159 5.45 -13.86 38.45
CA LEU A 159 4.22 -13.05 38.40
C LEU A 159 2.96 -13.88 38.08
N ALA A 160 3.09 -15.07 37.50
CA ALA A 160 1.96 -15.96 37.23
C ALA A 160 1.50 -16.77 38.47
N GLN A 161 2.32 -16.86 39.52
CA GLN A 161 2.00 -17.62 40.75
C GLN A 161 1.43 -16.78 41.89
N ARG A 162 1.27 -15.46 41.73
CA ARG A 162 0.54 -14.60 42.67
C ARG A 162 -0.78 -14.12 42.05
N ARG A 163 -1.71 -15.04 41.82
CA ARG A 163 -3.15 -14.70 41.73
C ARG A 163 -3.80 -15.06 43.07
N PRO A 164 -4.43 -14.10 43.77
CA PRO A 164 -5.22 -14.42 44.95
C PRO A 164 -6.44 -15.26 44.55
N ASN A 165 -6.73 -16.24 45.40
CA ASN A 165 -7.79 -17.23 45.30
C ASN A 165 -9.15 -16.57 44.95
N GLN A 166 -9.63 -16.74 43.71
CA GLN A 166 -10.93 -16.21 43.25
C GLN A 166 -12.13 -16.76 44.07
N ALA A 167 -11.93 -17.82 44.86
CA ALA A 167 -12.93 -18.38 45.75
C ALA A 167 -13.42 -17.39 46.84
N HIS A 168 -12.55 -16.52 47.35
CA HIS A 168 -12.95 -15.58 48.42
C HIS A 168 -13.79 -14.41 47.91
N ILE A 169 -13.62 -13.99 46.65
CA ILE A 169 -14.39 -12.89 46.05
C ILE A 169 -15.82 -13.36 45.71
N ALA A 170 -16.00 -14.62 45.30
CA ALA A 170 -17.32 -15.20 45.05
C ALA A 170 -18.14 -15.38 46.35
N ALA A 171 -17.50 -15.80 47.44
CA ALA A 171 -18.17 -15.97 48.73
C ALA A 171 -18.69 -14.64 49.32
N ALA A 172 -17.91 -13.56 49.20
CA ALA A 172 -18.30 -12.24 49.69
C ALA A 172 -19.48 -11.64 48.89
N ARG A 173 -19.57 -11.93 47.58
CA ARG A 173 -20.67 -11.44 46.71
C ARG A 173 -22.00 -12.13 47.02
N ASN A 174 -21.97 -13.40 47.38
CA ASN A 174 -23.18 -14.15 47.72
C ASN A 174 -23.75 -13.75 49.09
N GLN A 175 -22.90 -13.45 50.07
CA GLN A 175 -23.36 -12.95 51.38
C GLN A 175 -24.00 -11.56 51.30
N ALA A 176 -23.46 -10.67 50.47
CA ALA A 176 -24.03 -9.34 50.25
C ALA A 176 -25.40 -9.38 49.54
N SER A 177 -25.62 -10.39 48.68
CA SER A 177 -26.88 -10.57 47.95
C SER A 177 -27.98 -11.17 48.83
N ALA A 178 -27.62 -12.07 49.75
CA ALA A 178 -28.57 -12.66 50.72
C ALA A 178 -29.07 -11.65 51.77
N LEU A 179 -28.25 -10.68 52.16
CA LEU A 179 -28.65 -9.63 53.12
C LEU A 179 -29.64 -8.62 52.52
N ARG A 180 -29.59 -8.35 51.21
CA ARG A 180 -30.53 -7.44 50.53
C ARG A 180 -31.91 -8.02 50.29
N GLN A 181 -32.03 -9.35 50.14
CA GLN A 181 -33.34 -10.00 49.94
C GLN A 181 -34.14 -10.16 51.24
N ARG A 182 -33.51 -9.94 52.41
CA ARG A 182 -34.17 -10.03 53.72
C ARG A 182 -34.79 -8.72 54.21
N THR A 183 -34.48 -7.58 53.59
CA THR A 183 -35.00 -6.26 53.98
C THR A 183 -36.27 -5.85 53.23
N ASP A 184 -36.65 -6.57 52.17
CA ASP A 184 -37.75 -6.17 51.27
C ASP A 184 -38.96 -7.11 51.34
N ALA A 185 -39.09 -7.90 52.41
CA ALA A 185 -40.29 -8.70 52.65
C ALA A 185 -41.35 -7.84 53.38
N PRO A 186 -42.54 -7.61 52.80
CA PRO A 186 -43.60 -6.83 53.42
C PRO A 186 -44.23 -7.59 54.60
N GLY A 187 -44.31 -6.93 55.75
CA GLY A 187 -45.24 -7.26 56.84
C GLY A 187 -46.53 -6.47 56.67
#